data_AF-A0A1G1F964-F1
#
_entry.id   AF-A0A1G1F964-F1
#
_cell.length_a   1.000
_cell.length_b   1.000
_cell.length_c   1.000
_cell.angle_alpha   90.00
_cell.angle_beta   90.00
_cell.angle_gamma   90.00
#
_symmetry.space_group_name_H-M   'P 1'
#
loop_
_entity.id
_entity.type
_entity.pdbx_description
1 polymer ?
#
loop_
_entity_poly.entity_id
_entity_poly.type
_entity_poly.pdbx_seq_one_letter_code
_entity_poly.pdbx_strand_id
1 'polypeptide(L)'
;MSSSKKKKAKKQHPLHWVLEPLMDEPSYIEKPMFGCLACYLHGRLMLLLCSGEEPWNGMLIPTDHQFHESILQDFKSTVQHSVLKKWLYLPETTEDFESTASDIVETVRMNDMRFGVEPKEKKPGKQKNQEL
;
A
#
# COMPACT_ATOMS: atom_id res chain seq x y z
N MET A 1 -2.99 -13.12 41.68
CA MET A 1 -2.49 -11.84 41.12
C MET A 1 -2.36 -12.02 39.62
N SER A 2 -3.32 -11.52 38.83
CA SER A 2 -3.33 -11.70 37.38
C SER A 2 -2.43 -10.66 36.73
N SER A 3 -1.26 -11.07 36.23
CA SER A 3 -0.36 -10.21 35.47
C SER A 3 -0.96 -9.96 34.07
N SER A 4 -1.57 -8.80 33.88
CA SER A 4 -1.89 -8.29 32.55
C SER A 4 -0.61 -8.02 31.77
N LYS A 5 -0.37 -8.82 30.72
CA LYS A 5 0.68 -8.59 29.74
C LYS A 5 0.38 -7.26 29.02
N LYS A 6 1.14 -6.20 29.32
CA LYS A 6 1.10 -4.94 28.54
C LYS A 6 1.49 -5.27 27.09
N LYS A 7 0.55 -5.11 26.15
CA LYS A 7 0.87 -5.18 24.71
C LYS A 7 1.80 -4.02 24.38
N LYS A 8 3.01 -4.30 23.87
CA LYS A 8 3.90 -3.27 23.33
C LYS A 8 3.17 -2.57 22.18
N ALA A 9 3.15 -1.23 22.18
CA ALA A 9 2.64 -0.45 21.06
C ALA A 9 3.42 -0.85 19.79
N LYS A 10 2.72 -1.18 18.70
CA LYS A 10 3.37 -1.43 17.41
C LYS A 10 3.93 -0.10 16.92
N LYS A 11 5.20 -0.09 16.53
CA LYS A 11 5.82 1.07 15.88
C LYS A 11 5.06 1.34 14.57
N GLN A 12 4.59 2.56 14.36
CA GLN A 12 3.97 2.97 13.11
C GLN A 12 5.03 2.99 11.99
N HIS A 13 4.58 2.81 10.74
CA HIS A 13 5.46 2.90 9.58
C HIS A 13 5.98 4.34 9.44
N PRO A 14 7.26 4.60 9.10
CA PRO A 14 7.80 5.96 8.99
C PRO A 14 7.02 6.86 8.03
N LEU A 15 6.55 6.29 6.93
CA LEU A 15 5.75 6.97 5.91
C LEU A 15 4.24 6.98 6.19
N HIS A 16 3.77 6.49 7.35
CA HIS A 16 2.33 6.32 7.62
C HIS A 16 1.52 7.62 7.47
N TRP A 17 2.17 8.77 7.74
CA TRP A 17 1.59 10.11 7.59
C TRP A 17 0.95 10.36 6.22
N VAL A 18 1.48 9.76 5.13
CA VAL A 18 0.92 9.95 3.78
C VAL A 18 -0.50 9.39 3.67
N LEU A 19 -0.89 8.42 4.52
CA LEU A 19 -2.21 7.78 4.47
C LEU A 19 -3.25 8.48 5.33
N GLU A 20 -2.86 9.47 6.15
CA GLU A 20 -3.79 10.22 7.01
C GLU A 20 -5.04 10.74 6.26
N PRO A 21 -4.94 11.28 5.03
CA PRO A 21 -6.12 11.73 4.27
C PRO A 21 -7.12 10.62 3.90
N LEU A 22 -6.69 9.35 3.91
CA LEU A 22 -7.52 8.20 3.56
C LEU A 22 -8.23 7.59 4.78
N MET A 23 -7.81 7.93 5.99
CA MET A 23 -8.26 7.24 7.21
C MET A 23 -9.75 7.47 7.53
N ASP A 24 -10.32 8.56 7.02
CA ASP A 24 -11.75 8.86 7.17
C ASP A 24 -12.63 8.12 6.16
N GLU A 25 -12.04 7.47 5.14
CA GLU A 25 -12.80 6.69 4.17
C GLU A 25 -13.37 5.42 4.82
N PRO A 26 -14.69 5.15 4.75
CA PRO A 26 -15.30 3.99 5.42
C PRO A 26 -14.74 2.64 4.99
N SER A 27 -14.13 2.58 3.80
CA SER A 27 -13.54 1.36 3.24
C SER A 27 -12.05 1.20 3.54
N TYR A 28 -11.45 2.15 4.26
CA TYR A 28 -10.03 2.18 4.58
C TYR A 28 -9.60 1.01 5.46
N ILE A 29 -8.61 0.25 4.99
CA ILE A 29 -8.04 -0.85 5.75
C ILE A 29 -6.52 -0.89 5.58
N GLU A 30 -5.79 -0.95 6.68
CA GLU A 30 -4.35 -1.20 6.71
C GLU A 30 -4.02 -2.64 7.08
N LYS A 31 -3.02 -3.23 6.42
CA LYS A 31 -2.48 -4.56 6.78
C LYS A 31 -0.96 -4.60 6.62
N PRO A 32 -0.20 -5.11 7.61
CA PRO A 32 1.19 -5.47 7.39
C PRO A 32 1.30 -6.53 6.28
N MET A 33 2.18 -6.30 5.29
CA MET A 33 2.37 -7.19 4.14
C MET A 33 3.82 -7.12 3.68
N PHE A 34 4.55 -8.24 3.77
CA PHE A 34 5.94 -8.38 3.26
C PHE A 34 6.94 -7.32 3.76
N GLY A 35 6.81 -6.87 5.02
CA GLY A 35 7.66 -5.80 5.56
C GLY A 35 7.18 -4.38 5.21
N CYS A 36 6.16 -4.26 4.36
CA CYS A 36 5.47 -3.01 4.04
C CYS A 36 4.14 -2.90 4.80
N LEU A 37 3.54 -1.72 4.74
CA LEU A 37 2.18 -1.44 5.18
C LEU A 37 1.28 -1.30 3.95
N ALA A 38 0.38 -2.26 3.73
CA ALA A 38 -0.58 -2.22 2.65
C ALA A 38 -1.81 -1.39 3.04
N CYS A 39 -2.25 -0.52 2.13
CA CYS A 39 -3.45 0.30 2.23
C CYS A 39 -4.49 -0.19 1.21
N TYR A 40 -5.69 -0.48 1.71
CA TYR A 40 -6.84 -0.88 0.90
C TYR A 40 -7.94 0.18 0.98
N LEU A 41 -8.58 0.44 -0.16
CA LEU A 41 -9.84 1.17 -0.27
C LEU A 41 -10.75 0.43 -1.24
N HIS A 42 -12.05 0.45 -0.98
CA HIS A 42 -13.08 -0.20 -1.79
C HIS A 42 -12.76 -1.67 -2.11
N GLY A 43 -12.08 -2.37 -1.20
CA GLY A 43 -11.67 -3.76 -1.38
C GLY A 43 -10.46 -3.99 -2.28
N ARG A 44 -9.87 -2.95 -2.88
CA ARG A 44 -8.68 -3.02 -3.75
C ARG A 44 -7.42 -2.67 -2.95
N LEU A 45 -6.31 -3.31 -3.26
CA LEU A 45 -4.99 -2.94 -2.73
C LEU A 45 -4.52 -1.70 -3.48
N MET A 46 -4.64 -0.53 -2.86
CA MET A 46 -4.41 0.77 -3.52
C MET A 46 -2.96 1.23 -3.46
N LEU A 47 -2.32 1.08 -2.29
CA LEU A 47 -0.95 1.54 -2.05
C LEU A 47 -0.23 0.57 -1.10
N LEU A 48 1.10 0.56 -1.13
CA LEU A 48 1.92 0.02 -0.05
C LEU A 48 3.02 0.99 0.33
N LEU A 49 3.27 1.15 1.62
CA LEU A 49 4.41 1.90 2.14
C LEU A 49 5.49 0.92 2.58
N CYS A 50 6.70 1.08 2.05
CA CYS A 50 7.83 0.22 2.36
C CYS A 50 8.99 1.06 2.92
N SER A 51 9.75 0.48 3.85
CA SER A 51 10.92 1.10 4.50
C SER A 51 12.11 0.12 4.54
N GLY A 52 12.25 -0.66 3.46
CA GLY A 52 13.32 -1.64 3.26
C GLY A 52 14.50 -1.05 2.47
N GLU A 53 15.26 -1.92 1.78
CA GLU A 53 16.29 -1.50 0.83
C GLU A 53 15.68 -1.29 -0.56
N GLU A 54 16.22 -0.36 -1.35
CA GLU A 54 15.81 -0.15 -2.74
C GLU A 54 15.79 -1.47 -3.53
N PRO A 55 14.74 -1.75 -4.34
CA PRO A 55 13.63 -0.87 -4.73
C PRO A 55 12.40 -0.89 -3.79
N TRP A 56 12.58 -1.10 -2.47
CA TRP A 56 11.51 -1.25 -1.49
C TRP A 56 11.55 -0.17 -0.39
N ASN A 57 11.93 1.06 -0.74
CA ASN A 57 12.00 2.18 0.19
C ASN A 57 11.22 3.39 -0.33
N GLY A 58 9.92 3.42 -0.06
CA GLY A 58 9.01 4.42 -0.62
C GLY A 58 7.58 3.89 -0.76
N MET A 59 6.89 4.35 -1.78
CA MET A 59 5.48 4.03 -2.03
C MET A 59 5.32 3.16 -3.28
N LEU A 60 4.73 1.98 -3.12
CA LEU A 60 4.29 1.13 -4.23
C LEU A 60 2.88 1.52 -4.66
N ILE A 61 2.67 1.51 -5.97
CA ILE A 61 1.41 1.86 -6.64
C ILE A 61 0.95 0.63 -7.45
N PRO A 62 0.18 -0.27 -6.82
CA PRO A 62 -0.50 -1.34 -7.50
C PRO A 62 -1.40 -0.83 -8.62
N THR A 63 -1.17 -1.31 -9.84
CA THR A 63 -1.96 -0.97 -11.03
C THR A 63 -1.78 -2.07 -12.10
N ASP A 64 -2.52 -1.95 -13.20
CA ASP A 64 -2.36 -2.77 -14.41
C ASP A 64 -1.54 -2.02 -15.47
N HIS A 65 -0.85 -2.77 -16.34
CA HIS A 65 0.07 -2.22 -17.34
C HIS A 65 -0.58 -1.18 -18.26
N GLN A 66 -1.86 -1.35 -18.58
CA GLN A 66 -2.60 -0.42 -19.45
C GLN A 66 -2.69 1.01 -18.89
N PHE A 67 -2.48 1.19 -17.58
CA PHE A 67 -2.52 2.50 -16.93
C PHE A 67 -1.13 3.08 -16.65
N HIS A 68 -0.05 2.34 -16.92
CA HIS A 68 1.31 2.81 -16.62
C HIS A 68 1.61 4.13 -17.29
N GLU A 69 1.35 4.23 -18.59
CA GLU A 69 1.67 5.44 -19.35
C GLU A 69 0.95 6.67 -18.80
N SER A 70 -0.34 6.57 -18.50
CA SER A 70 -1.11 7.72 -18.00
C SER A 70 -0.72 8.10 -16.57
N ILE A 71 -0.44 7.14 -15.69
CA ILE A 71 0.02 7.44 -14.33
C ILE A 71 1.43 8.07 -14.37
N LEU A 72 2.35 7.52 -15.17
CA LEU A 72 3.70 8.09 -15.35
C LEU A 72 3.64 9.49 -16.02
N GLN A 73 2.58 9.77 -16.79
CA GLN A 73 2.36 11.09 -17.35
C GLN A 73 1.95 12.12 -16.29
N ASP A 74 1.09 11.73 -15.36
CA ASP A 74 0.61 12.58 -14.28
C ASP A 74 1.65 12.75 -13.15
N PHE A 75 2.40 11.69 -12.83
CA PHE A 75 3.36 11.66 -11.73
C PHE A 75 4.77 11.31 -12.24
N LYS A 76 5.50 12.31 -12.73
CA LYS A 76 6.80 12.13 -13.42
C LYS A 76 7.89 11.49 -12.57
N SER A 77 7.80 11.63 -11.26
CA SER A 77 8.73 11.03 -10.29
C SER A 77 8.45 9.56 -9.99
N THR A 78 7.32 9.04 -10.46
CA THR A 78 7.03 7.61 -10.39
C THR A 78 7.76 6.86 -11.50
N VAL A 79 8.16 5.64 -11.20
CA VAL A 79 8.84 4.74 -12.12
C VAL A 79 8.18 3.37 -12.10
N GLN A 80 8.42 2.57 -13.14
CA GLN A 80 8.08 1.15 -13.09
C GLN A 80 8.97 0.46 -12.04
N HIS A 81 8.36 -0.32 -11.15
CA HIS A 81 9.13 -1.05 -10.15
C HIS A 81 9.98 -2.15 -10.81
N SER A 82 11.28 -2.18 -10.52
CA SER A 82 12.24 -3.03 -11.23
C SER A 82 12.03 -4.55 -11.00
N VAL A 83 11.58 -4.95 -9.81
CA VAL A 83 11.23 -6.35 -9.48
C VAL A 83 9.76 -6.66 -9.82
N LEU A 84 8.82 -5.94 -9.21
CA LEU A 84 7.38 -6.02 -9.51
C LEU A 84 7.02 -5.20 -10.75
N LYS A 85 7.48 -5.62 -11.93
CA LYS A 85 7.25 -4.92 -13.21
C LYS A 85 5.78 -4.55 -13.50
N LYS A 86 4.83 -5.18 -12.82
CA LYS A 86 3.40 -4.85 -12.91
C LYS A 86 3.04 -3.53 -12.22
N TRP A 87 3.76 -3.13 -11.18
CA TRP A 87 3.42 -1.99 -10.34
C TRP A 87 4.36 -0.82 -10.61
N LEU A 88 3.88 0.37 -10.27
CA LEU A 88 4.69 1.56 -10.24
C LEU A 88 5.21 1.80 -8.81
N TYR A 89 6.17 2.70 -8.71
CA TYR A 89 6.94 2.96 -7.51
C TYR A 89 7.37 4.42 -7.46
N LEU A 90 7.21 5.03 -6.29
CA LEU A 90 7.77 6.33 -5.95
C LEU A 90 8.87 6.11 -4.88
N PRO A 91 10.17 6.20 -5.24
CA PRO A 91 11.26 6.09 -4.27
C PRO A 91 11.22 7.23 -3.25
N GLU A 92 11.46 6.93 -1.98
CA GLU A 92 11.53 7.93 -0.90
C GLU A 92 12.66 8.95 -1.13
N THR A 93 13.72 8.54 -1.83
CA THR A 93 14.88 9.40 -2.14
C THR A 93 14.62 10.46 -3.20
N THR A 94 13.43 10.46 -3.80
CA THR A 94 13.03 11.45 -4.81
C THR A 94 12.88 12.82 -4.16
N GLU A 95 13.41 13.88 -4.79
CA GLU A 95 13.40 15.25 -4.23
C GLU A 95 11.99 15.76 -3.92
N ASP A 96 11.01 15.44 -4.76
CA ASP A 96 9.60 15.84 -4.63
C ASP A 96 8.71 14.71 -4.08
N PHE A 97 9.29 13.80 -3.29
CA PHE A 97 8.58 12.65 -2.73
C PHE A 97 7.30 13.07 -1.98
N GLU A 98 7.41 14.03 -1.05
CA GLU A 98 6.29 14.39 -0.17
C GLU A 98 5.10 14.96 -0.95
N SER A 99 5.37 15.86 -1.91
CA SER A 99 4.33 16.43 -2.77
C SER A 99 3.73 15.39 -3.70
N THR A 100 4.56 14.58 -4.36
CA THR A 100 4.07 13.54 -5.29
C THR A 100 3.26 12.48 -4.55
N ALA A 101 3.70 12.05 -3.36
CA ALA A 101 2.97 11.10 -2.53
C ALA A 101 1.61 11.66 -2.11
N SER A 102 1.54 12.94 -1.76
CA SER A 102 0.29 13.62 -1.40
C SER A 102 -0.69 13.67 -2.58
N ASP A 103 -0.21 14.02 -3.78
CA ASP A 103 -1.05 14.06 -4.99
C ASP A 103 -1.56 12.68 -5.40
N ILE A 104 -0.72 11.64 -5.26
CA ILE A 104 -1.13 10.24 -5.46
C ILE A 104 -2.21 9.84 -4.46
N VAL A 105 -2.03 10.18 -3.18
CA VAL A 105 -2.99 9.84 -2.13
C VAL A 105 -4.33 10.53 -2.37
N GLU A 106 -4.36 11.80 -2.76
CA GLU A 106 -5.61 12.48 -3.09
C GLU A 106 -6.28 11.86 -4.33
N THR A 107 -5.50 11.45 -5.34
CA THR A 107 -6.01 10.72 -6.51
C THR A 107 -6.63 9.37 -6.13
N VAL A 108 -5.97 8.63 -5.23
CA VAL A 108 -6.48 7.37 -4.68
C VAL A 108 -7.76 7.59 -3.87
N ARG A 109 -7.83 8.68 -3.10
CA ARG A 109 -9.02 9.08 -2.32
C ARG A 109 -10.22 9.37 -3.23
N MET A 110 -9.98 9.98 -4.39
CA MET A 110 -10.98 10.19 -5.43
C MET A 110 -11.39 8.92 -6.18
N ASN A 111 -10.89 7.75 -5.75
CA ASN A 111 -11.16 6.44 -6.32
C ASN A 111 -10.86 6.38 -7.84
N ASP A 112 -9.73 6.96 -8.26
CA ASP A 112 -9.26 6.85 -9.65
C ASP A 112 -9.07 5.35 -10.01
N MET A 113 -9.80 4.93 -11.04
CA MET A 113 -9.87 3.52 -11.44
C MET A 113 -8.54 2.95 -11.93
N ARG A 114 -7.59 3.82 -12.32
CA ARG A 114 -6.22 3.43 -12.70
C ARG A 114 -5.45 2.85 -11.53
N PHE A 115 -5.80 3.19 -10.30
CA PHE A 115 -5.12 2.75 -9.09
C PHE A 115 -5.80 1.53 -8.49
N GLY A 116 -4.99 0.63 -7.97
CA GLY A 116 -5.41 -0.49 -7.16
C GLY A 116 -5.63 -1.79 -7.92
N VAL A 117 -5.33 -2.89 -7.25
CA VAL A 117 -5.57 -4.25 -7.77
C VAL A 117 -6.48 -5.03 -6.83
N GLU A 118 -7.39 -5.81 -7.41
CA GLU A 118 -8.23 -6.69 -6.60
C GLU A 118 -7.39 -7.80 -5.97
N PRO A 119 -7.54 -8.05 -4.66
CA PRO A 119 -6.91 -9.18 -4.02
C PRO A 119 -7.41 -10.47 -4.67
N LYS A 120 -6.50 -11.36 -5.07
CA LYS A 120 -6.91 -12.70 -5.49
C LYS A 120 -7.63 -13.38 -4.34
N GLU A 121 -8.84 -13.88 -4.59
CA GLU A 121 -9.59 -14.66 -3.61
C GLU A 121 -8.71 -15.81 -3.11
N LYS A 122 -8.43 -15.79 -1.80
CA LYS A 122 -7.78 -16.93 -1.17
C LYS A 122 -8.81 -18.05 -1.13
N LYS A 123 -8.60 -19.12 -1.90
CA LYS A 123 -9.36 -20.36 -1.72
C LYS A 123 -9.36 -20.70 -0.22
N PRO A 124 -10.51 -20.94 0.41
CA PRO A 124 -10.53 -21.29 1.82
C PRO A 124 -9.68 -22.54 2.02
N GLY A 125 -8.60 -22.40 2.79
CA GLY A 125 -7.76 -23.54 3.15
C GLY A 125 -8.62 -24.54 3.91
N LYS A 126 -8.58 -25.82 3.53
CA LYS A 126 -9.25 -26.90 4.26
C LYS A 126 -8.93 -26.76 5.75
N GLN A 127 -9.92 -26.36 6.55
CA GLN A 127 -9.86 -26.56 7.99
C GLN A 127 -9.69 -28.08 8.17
N LYS A 128 -8.54 -28.51 8.68
CA LYS A 128 -8.43 -29.86 9.23
C LYS A 128 -9.34 -29.86 10.45
N ASN A 129 -10.52 -30.47 10.30
CA ASN A 129 -11.29 -30.95 11.44
C ASN A 129 -10.34 -31.79 12.30
N GLN A 130 -10.07 -31.34 13.52
CA GLN A 130 -9.62 -32.24 14.57
C GLN A 130 -10.85 -33.07 14.96
N GLU A 131 -10.92 -34.29 14.44
CA GLU A 131 -11.82 -35.31 14.98
C GLU A 131 -11.16 -35.90 16.24
N LEU A 132 -11.90 -35.74 17.35
CA LEU A 132 -12.06 -36.55 18.56
C LEU A 132 -10.89 -37.45 19.02
#